data_AF-A0ABC9DZR7-F1
#
_entry.id   AF-A0ABC9DZR7-F1
#
_cell.length_a   1.000
_cell.length_b   1.000
_cell.length_c   1.000
_cell.angle_alpha   90.00
_cell.angle_beta   90.00
_cell.angle_gamma   90.00
#
_symmetry.space_group_name_H-M   'P 1'
#
loop_
_entity.id
_entity.type
_entity.pdbx_description
1 polymer ?
#
loop_
_entity_poly.entity_id
_entity_poly.type
_entity_poly.pdbx_seq_one_letter_code
_entity_poly.pdbx_strand_id
1 'polypeptide(L)'
;MGNIVPGVQIRRRLLPTVDERLTRPRRLVRELPDLDAGRLYRLIRSGDLAPCFDAAEDAGGDGLAEECPICFYFYPSLNRSKCCGKGICTECFLQLMPSKTSKAVHCPFCKTKFYAIEYRGAHKTNEKNIKQEGEQNVNETKLRVHSKYQIPGEIVLP
;
A
#
# COMPACT_ATOMS: atom_id res chain seq x y z
N MET A 1 36.74 14.46 22.71
CA MET A 1 35.91 13.26 22.43
C MET A 1 34.50 13.71 22.11
N GLY A 2 34.10 13.72 20.83
CA GLY A 2 32.74 14.10 20.41
C GLY A 2 31.87 12.85 20.27
N ASN A 3 30.79 12.77 21.04
CA ASN A 3 29.84 11.66 20.97
C ASN A 3 28.86 11.89 19.81
N ILE A 4 28.91 11.01 18.81
CA ILE A 4 27.92 10.93 17.74
C ILE A 4 26.75 10.09 18.25
N VAL A 5 25.58 10.72 18.36
CA VAL A 5 24.31 10.04 18.63
C VAL A 5 23.86 9.38 17.31
N PRO A 6 23.59 8.06 17.26
CA PRO A 6 23.08 7.44 16.06
C PRO A 6 21.63 7.86 15.86
N GLY A 7 21.38 8.69 14.83
CA GLY A 7 20.05 9.04 14.40
C GLY A 7 19.25 7.79 14.03
N VAL A 8 18.04 7.68 14.58
CA VAL A 8 17.04 6.67 14.21
C VAL A 8 16.67 6.91 12.75
N GLN A 9 17.36 6.23 11.83
CA GLN A 9 16.95 6.15 10.44
C GLN A 9 15.67 5.32 10.38
N ILE A 10 14.52 6.00 10.47
CA ILE A 10 13.25 5.45 10.01
C ILE A 10 13.49 5.11 8.54
N ARG A 11 13.79 3.85 8.27
CA ARG A 11 13.88 3.30 6.92
C ARG A 11 12.50 3.47 6.30
N ARG A 12 12.27 4.60 5.62
CA ARG A 12 11.19 4.75 4.66
C ARG A 12 11.37 3.58 3.70
N ARG A 13 10.56 2.53 3.86
CA ARG A 13 10.54 1.41 2.93
C ARG A 13 10.39 2.04 1.55
N LEU A 14 11.41 1.89 0.72
CA LEU A 14 11.35 2.31 -0.68
C LEU A 14 10.16 1.56 -1.27
N LEU A 15 9.05 2.27 -1.43
CA LEU A 15 7.86 1.73 -2.07
C LEU A 15 8.31 1.25 -3.46
N PRO A 16 7.87 0.07 -3.94
CA PRO A 16 8.16 -0.36 -5.30
C PRO A 16 7.92 0.80 -6.25
N THR A 17 8.81 1.00 -7.22
CA THR A 17 8.70 2.11 -8.19
C THR A 17 7.31 2.09 -8.81
N VAL A 18 6.43 3.00 -8.37
CA VAL A 18 5.09 3.16 -8.93
C VAL A 18 5.26 3.50 -10.40
N ASP A 19 4.60 2.75 -11.29
CA ASP A 19 4.63 3.02 -12.74
C ASP A 19 4.17 4.47 -12.97
N GLU A 20 4.92 5.19 -13.81
CA GLU A 20 4.66 6.60 -14.15
C GLU A 20 3.20 6.82 -14.58
N ARG A 21 2.58 5.87 -15.28
CA ARG A 21 1.18 5.95 -15.72
C ARG A 21 0.20 6.08 -14.56
N LEU A 22 0.53 5.47 -13.42
CA LEU A 22 -0.32 5.45 -12.22
C LEU A 22 -0.16 6.74 -11.39
N THR A 23 0.67 7.67 -11.82
CA THR A 23 0.84 8.98 -11.17
C THR A 23 -0.04 10.06 -11.80
N ARG A 24 -0.74 9.73 -12.89
CA ARG A 24 -1.56 10.65 -13.67
C ARG A 24 -3.03 10.21 -13.67
N PRO A 25 -3.97 11.13 -13.46
CA PRO A 25 -5.39 10.82 -13.59
C PRO A 25 -5.74 10.59 -15.07
N ARG A 26 -6.67 9.67 -15.33
CA ARG A 26 -7.10 9.23 -16.67
C ARG A 26 -8.61 9.33 -16.86
N ARG A 27 -9.38 9.33 -15.77
CA ARG A 27 -10.85 9.33 -15.75
C ARG A 27 -11.39 10.51 -14.92
N LEU A 28 -11.01 11.71 -15.33
CA LEU A 28 -11.61 12.93 -14.79
C LEU A 28 -12.87 13.25 -15.59
N VAL A 29 -13.99 13.46 -14.90
CA VAL A 29 -15.25 13.90 -15.53
C VAL A 29 -15.19 15.38 -15.92
N ARG A 30 -14.38 16.16 -15.19
CA ARG A 30 -14.14 17.58 -15.48
C ARG A 30 -12.66 17.86 -15.61
N GLU A 31 -12.33 18.88 -16.38
CA GLU A 31 -10.98 19.42 -16.41
C GLU A 31 -10.59 20.02 -15.05
N LEU A 32 -9.35 19.77 -14.64
CA LEU A 32 -8.77 20.30 -13.42
C LEU A 32 -7.53 21.15 -13.80
N PRO A 33 -7.73 22.37 -14.35
CA PRO A 33 -6.62 23.20 -14.87
C PRO A 33 -5.61 23.60 -13.79
N ASP A 34 -6.03 23.60 -12.52
CA ASP A 34 -5.20 23.99 -11.38
C ASP A 34 -4.59 22.79 -10.65
N LEU A 35 -4.75 21.58 -11.19
CA LEU A 35 -4.13 20.40 -10.63
C LEU A 35 -2.61 20.47 -10.84
N ASP A 36 -1.87 20.66 -9.75
CA ASP A 36 -0.41 20.56 -9.75
C ASP A 36 0.01 19.08 -9.92
N ALA A 37 0.25 18.69 -11.17
CA ALA A 37 0.69 17.36 -11.55
C ALA A 37 2.01 16.96 -10.88
N GLY A 38 2.93 17.90 -10.68
CA GLY A 38 4.22 17.64 -10.03
C GLY A 38 4.08 17.40 -8.52
N ARG A 39 3.11 18.05 -7.86
CA ARG A 39 2.74 17.74 -6.48
C ARG A 39 2.03 16.39 -6.38
N LEU A 40 1.08 16.11 -7.27
CA LEU A 40 0.39 14.82 -7.32
C LEU A 40 1.38 13.66 -7.46
N TYR A 41 2.31 13.79 -8.41
CA TYR A 41 3.39 12.84 -8.65
C TYR A 41 4.18 12.53 -7.38
N ARG A 42 4.64 13.58 -6.69
CA ARG A 42 5.44 13.46 -5.47
C ARG A 42 4.68 12.76 -4.36
N LEU A 43 3.41 13.09 -4.14
CA LEU A 43 2.57 12.48 -3.10
C LEU A 43 2.33 10.98 -3.36
N ILE A 44 2.13 10.59 -4.62
CA ILE A 44 1.95 9.18 -4.98
C ILE A 44 3.26 8.42 -4.76
N ARG A 45 4.40 8.97 -5.21
CA ARG A 45 5.69 8.30 -5.08
C ARG A 45 6.22 8.25 -3.65
N SER A 46 5.88 9.23 -2.80
CA SER A 46 6.22 9.20 -1.37
C SER A 46 5.33 8.24 -0.58
N GLY A 47 4.21 7.78 -1.15
CA GLY A 47 3.23 6.94 -0.47
C GLY A 47 2.26 7.72 0.42
N ASP A 48 2.16 9.04 0.26
CA ASP A 48 1.20 9.88 0.98
C ASP A 48 -0.20 9.87 0.33
N LEU A 49 -0.27 9.44 -0.94
CA LEU A 49 -1.50 9.32 -1.71
C LEU A 49 -1.52 7.99 -2.47
N ALA A 50 -2.70 7.36 -2.57
CA ALA A 50 -2.85 6.17 -3.38
C ALA A 50 -2.55 6.49 -4.87
N PRO A 51 -1.90 5.59 -5.62
CA PRO A 51 -1.78 5.71 -7.07
C PRO A 51 -3.15 5.86 -7.76
N CYS A 52 -3.14 6.46 -8.95
CA CYS A 52 -4.27 6.49 -9.88
C CYS A 52 -4.45 5.11 -10.55
N PHE A 53 -4.79 4.11 -9.74
CA PHE A 53 -5.04 2.74 -10.18
C PHE A 53 -6.12 2.69 -11.27
N ASP A 54 -5.96 1.72 -12.16
CA ASP A 54 -7.00 1.36 -13.11
C ASP A 54 -8.25 0.87 -12.38
N ALA A 55 -9.41 1.23 -12.91
CA ALA A 55 -10.67 0.74 -12.40
C ALA A 55 -10.96 -0.66 -12.94
N ALA A 56 -11.37 -1.55 -12.04
CA ALA A 56 -11.94 -2.84 -12.39
C ALA A 56 -13.46 -2.84 -12.13
N GLU A 57 -14.21 -3.55 -12.98
CA GLU A 57 -15.66 -3.70 -12.87
C GLU A 57 -16.07 -4.70 -11.78
N ASP A 58 -15.17 -5.62 -11.44
CA ASP A 58 -15.34 -6.59 -10.36
C ASP A 58 -14.13 -6.59 -9.40
N ALA A 59 -14.31 -7.20 -8.23
CA ALA A 59 -13.28 -7.27 -7.19
C ALA A 59 -12.12 -8.24 -7.52
N GLY A 60 -12.17 -8.92 -8.67
CA GLY A 60 -11.33 -10.07 -8.96
C GLY A 60 -11.63 -11.28 -8.07
N GLY A 61 -10.98 -12.41 -8.37
CA GLY A 61 -11.15 -13.65 -7.62
C GLY A 61 -10.40 -13.72 -6.28
N ASP A 62 -9.52 -12.76 -5.99
CA ASP A 62 -8.68 -12.76 -4.78
C ASP A 62 -9.24 -11.94 -3.61
N GLY A 63 -10.32 -11.17 -3.85
CA GLY A 63 -11.00 -10.36 -2.83
C GLY A 63 -10.14 -9.24 -2.23
N LEU A 64 -9.05 -8.86 -2.90
CA LEU A 64 -8.11 -7.86 -2.39
C LEU A 64 -8.47 -6.43 -2.81
N ALA A 65 -9.34 -6.28 -3.81
CA ALA A 65 -9.79 -5.00 -4.30
C ALA A 65 -10.94 -4.43 -3.47
N GLU A 66 -10.97 -3.11 -3.34
CA GLU A 66 -12.00 -2.37 -2.60
C GLU A 66 -12.82 -1.48 -3.54
N GLU A 67 -14.13 -1.47 -3.31
CA GLU A 67 -15.05 -0.62 -4.07
C GLU A 67 -14.98 0.84 -3.60
N CYS A 68 -14.84 1.77 -4.54
CA CYS A 68 -14.97 3.19 -4.25
C CYS A 68 -16.46 3.58 -4.23
N PRO A 69 -17.04 4.03 -3.11
CA PRO A 69 -18.47 4.34 -2.98
C PRO A 69 -18.94 5.57 -3.77
N ILE A 70 -18.05 6.21 -4.53
CA ILE A 70 -18.37 7.38 -5.37
C ILE A 70 -18.53 6.97 -6.83
N CYS A 71 -17.70 6.06 -7.32
CA CYS A 71 -17.71 5.64 -8.73
C CYS A 71 -17.99 4.15 -8.94
N PHE A 72 -18.19 3.39 -7.86
CA PHE A 72 -18.60 1.98 -7.87
C PHE A 72 -17.65 1.02 -8.60
N TYR A 73 -16.41 1.44 -8.84
CA TYR A 73 -15.35 0.58 -9.37
C TYR A 73 -14.46 0.05 -8.25
N PHE A 74 -13.78 -1.06 -8.53
CA PHE A 74 -12.85 -1.73 -7.63
C PHE A 74 -11.41 -1.29 -7.89
N TYR A 75 -10.63 -1.14 -6.82
CA TYR A 75 -9.23 -0.73 -6.87
C TYR A 75 -8.38 -1.53 -5.88
N PRO A 76 -7.09 -1.78 -6.18
CA PRO A 76 -6.18 -2.48 -5.26
C PRO A 76 -6.04 -1.81 -3.88
N SER A 77 -6.25 -0.50 -3.80
CA SER A 77 -6.32 0.23 -2.54
C SER A 77 -6.95 1.60 -2.70
N LEU A 78 -7.59 2.08 -1.63
CA LEU A 78 -8.22 3.39 -1.56
C LEU A 78 -7.53 4.30 -0.54
N ASN A 79 -7.68 5.61 -0.73
CA ASN A 79 -7.37 6.59 0.31
C ASN A 79 -8.45 6.53 1.40
N ARG A 80 -8.08 6.82 2.65
CA ARG A 80 -9.00 6.84 3.79
C ARG A 80 -9.31 8.27 4.20
N SER A 81 -10.59 8.58 4.36
CA SER A 81 -11.03 9.82 4.99
C SER A 81 -10.53 9.90 6.43
N LYS A 82 -9.81 10.96 6.80
CA LYS A 82 -9.28 11.11 8.18
C LYS A 82 -10.38 11.17 9.25
N CYS A 83 -11.56 11.68 8.89
CA CYS A 83 -12.68 11.87 9.82
C CYS A 83 -13.50 10.61 10.11
N CYS A 84 -13.61 9.66 9.15
CA CYS A 84 -14.52 8.51 9.29
C CYS A 84 -13.96 7.20 8.72
N GLY A 85 -12.73 7.20 8.21
CA GLY A 85 -12.07 6.01 7.68
C GLY A 85 -12.62 5.47 6.35
N LYS A 86 -13.68 6.07 5.79
CA LYS A 86 -14.28 5.62 4.51
C LYS A 86 -13.29 5.75 3.35
N GLY A 87 -13.35 4.79 2.42
CA GLY A 87 -12.47 4.71 1.26
C GLY A 87 -12.87 5.65 0.13
N ILE A 88 -11.89 6.19 -0.60
CA ILE A 88 -12.08 6.96 -1.84
C ILE A 88 -10.90 6.77 -2.80
N CYS A 89 -11.17 6.57 -4.09
CA CYS A 89 -10.09 6.48 -5.08
C CYS A 89 -9.49 7.87 -5.37
N THR A 90 -8.24 7.91 -5.84
CA THR A 90 -7.51 9.17 -6.05
C THR A 90 -8.21 10.09 -7.04
N GLU A 91 -8.77 9.55 -8.12
CA GLU A 91 -9.44 10.36 -9.15
C GLU A 91 -10.74 10.98 -8.63
N CYS A 92 -11.54 10.25 -7.85
CA CYS A 92 -12.73 10.81 -7.21
C CYS A 92 -12.36 11.87 -6.16
N PHE A 93 -11.27 11.67 -5.42
CA PHE A 93 -10.77 12.69 -4.50
C PHE A 93 -10.37 13.98 -5.23
N LEU A 94 -9.61 13.89 -6.33
CA LEU A 94 -9.21 15.05 -7.12
C LEU A 94 -10.42 15.82 -7.66
N GLN A 95 -11.49 15.13 -8.03
CA GLN A 95 -12.75 15.75 -8.49
C GLN A 95 -13.57 16.39 -7.37
N LEU A 96 -13.36 16.01 -6.10
CA LEU A 96 -13.98 16.70 -4.96
C LEU A 96 -13.25 17.99 -4.61
N MET A 97 -11.94 18.06 -4.85
CA MET A 97 -11.14 19.21 -4.47
C MET A 97 -11.45 20.42 -5.37
N PRO A 98 -11.66 21.62 -4.79
CA PRO A 98 -12.00 22.82 -5.53
C PRO A 98 -10.78 23.32 -6.32
N SER A 99 -11.04 23.94 -7.47
CA SER A 99 -10.02 24.45 -8.39
C SER A 99 -9.32 25.73 -7.91
N LYS A 100 -10.07 26.72 -7.37
CA LYS A 100 -9.49 28.05 -7.02
C LYS A 100 -10.04 28.72 -5.77
N THR A 101 -11.11 28.20 -5.16
CA THR A 101 -11.74 28.86 -4.01
C THR A 101 -11.54 28.02 -2.76
N SER A 102 -10.99 28.63 -1.70
CA SER A 102 -10.63 28.01 -0.42
C SER A 102 -11.84 27.51 0.40
N LYS A 103 -12.96 27.20 -0.24
CA LYS A 103 -14.12 26.62 0.40
C LYS A 103 -13.71 25.25 0.92
N ALA A 104 -13.70 25.13 2.25
CA ALA A 104 -13.48 23.86 2.92
C ALA A 104 -14.47 22.82 2.36
N VAL A 105 -13.94 21.74 1.80
CA VAL A 105 -14.76 20.62 1.33
C VAL A 105 -15.28 19.88 2.55
N HIS A 106 -16.56 19.51 2.52
CA HIS A 106 -17.13 18.62 3.53
C HIS A 106 -16.91 17.18 3.08
N CYS A 107 -16.68 16.28 4.03
CA CYS A 107 -16.54 14.86 3.74
C CYS A 107 -17.77 14.36 2.97
N PRO A 108 -17.62 13.69 1.81
CA PRO A 108 -18.76 13.22 1.04
C PRO A 108 -19.60 12.21 1.83
N PHE A 109 -18.98 11.51 2.78
CA PHE A 109 -19.58 10.41 3.55
C PHE A 109 -20.27 10.88 4.83
N CYS A 110 -19.56 11.56 5.73
CA CYS A 110 -20.06 11.93 7.06
C CYS A 110 -20.27 13.44 7.24
N LYS A 111 -20.08 14.24 6.18
CA LYS A 111 -20.26 15.69 6.16
C LYS A 111 -19.36 16.50 7.11
N THR A 112 -18.34 15.90 7.72
CA THR A 112 -17.33 16.63 8.51
C THR A 112 -16.63 17.70 7.67
N LYS A 113 -16.46 18.90 8.23
CA LYS A 113 -15.74 20.02 7.60
C LYS A 113 -14.25 19.69 7.41
N PHE A 114 -13.59 20.45 6.52
CA PHE A 114 -12.15 20.33 6.25
C PHE A 114 -11.74 18.90 5.85
N TYR A 115 -12.42 18.38 4.83
CA TYR A 115 -12.19 17.04 4.34
C TYR A 115 -10.71 16.82 3.99
N ALA A 116 -10.13 15.80 4.60
CA ALA A 116 -8.76 15.37 4.39
C ALA A 116 -8.72 13.84 4.30
N ILE A 117 -7.74 13.35 3.55
CA ILE A 117 -7.50 11.92 3.37
C ILE A 117 -6.08 11.56 3.82
N GLU A 118 -5.85 10.27 3.99
CA GLU A 118 -4.54 9.67 4.16
C GLU A 118 -4.48 8.35 3.39
N TYR A 119 -3.29 8.02 2.89
CA TYR A 119 -3.05 6.71 2.30
C TYR A 119 -2.31 5.82 3.30
N ARG A 120 -2.81 4.59 3.47
CA ARG A 120 -2.24 3.60 4.39
C ARG A 120 -1.54 2.44 3.67
N GLY A 121 -1.34 2.56 2.35
CA GLY A 121 -0.88 1.46 1.50
C GLY A 121 -2.01 0.50 1.13
N ALA A 122 -1.74 -0.40 0.18
CA ALA A 122 -2.62 -1.55 -0.04
C ALA A 122 -2.67 -2.42 1.21
N HIS A 123 -3.85 -2.93 1.53
CA HIS A 123 -4.03 -3.89 2.61
C HIS A 123 -3.26 -5.14 2.20
N LYS A 124 -2.02 -5.27 2.65
CA LYS A 124 -1.31 -6.55 2.59
C LYS A 124 -2.11 -7.48 3.48
N THR A 125 -3.02 -8.26 2.92
CA THR A 125 -3.49 -9.50 3.52
C THR A 125 -2.25 -10.30 3.87
N ASN A 126 -1.85 -10.20 5.14
CA ASN A 126 -0.95 -11.06 5.87
C ASN A 126 0.12 -11.85 5.07
N GLU A 127 0.89 -11.18 4.19
CA GLU A 127 2.09 -11.76 3.56
C GLU A 127 3.18 -12.13 4.61
N LYS A 128 2.94 -11.82 5.89
CA LYS A 128 3.75 -12.27 7.02
C LYS A 128 3.52 -13.73 7.39
N ASN A 129 2.35 -14.32 7.09
CA ASN A 129 2.12 -15.75 7.35
C ASN A 129 2.74 -16.65 6.28
N ILE A 130 2.69 -16.26 5.00
CA ILE A 130 3.23 -17.10 3.90
C ILE A 130 4.76 -17.18 3.92
N LYS A 131 5.47 -16.13 4.36
CA LYS A 131 6.94 -16.17 4.50
C LYS A 131 7.40 -16.98 5.71
N GLN A 132 6.64 -16.97 6.81
CA GLN A 132 6.99 -17.74 8.00
C GLN A 132 6.79 -19.25 7.79
N GLU A 133 5.74 -19.66 7.09
CA GLU A 133 5.49 -21.08 6.78
C GLU A 133 6.54 -21.66 5.82
N GLY A 134 7.00 -20.88 4.83
CA GLY A 134 8.08 -21.28 3.93
C GLY A 134 9.45 -21.40 4.61
N GLU A 135 9.80 -20.45 5.48
CA GLU A 135 11.05 -20.48 6.23
C GLU A 135 11.07 -21.58 7.31
N GLN A 136 9.92 -21.89 7.93
CA GLN A 136 9.76 -23.01 8.85
C GLN A 136 9.85 -24.37 8.15
N ASN A 137 9.24 -24.54 6.97
CA ASN A 137 9.31 -25.81 6.26
C ASN A 137 10.73 -26.12 5.71
N VAL A 138 11.47 -25.10 5.29
CA VAL A 138 12.87 -25.25 4.84
C VAL A 138 13.81 -25.56 6.01
N ASN A 139 13.54 -25.03 7.20
CA ASN A 139 14.39 -25.28 8.37
C ASN A 139 14.17 -26.69 8.97
N GLU A 140 12.94 -27.21 8.97
CA GLU A 140 12.63 -28.57 9.43
C GLU A 140 13.26 -29.62 8.49
N THR A 141 13.20 -29.37 7.18
CA THR A 141 13.80 -30.26 6.17
C THR A 141 15.32 -30.30 6.30
N LYS A 142 16.00 -29.19 6.65
CA LYS A 142 17.45 -29.16 6.87
C LYS A 142 17.90 -29.86 8.15
N LEU A 143 17.09 -29.84 9.21
CA LEU A 143 17.40 -30.51 10.48
C LEU A 143 17.29 -32.05 10.39
N ARG A 144 16.36 -32.58 9.57
CA ARG A 144 16.22 -34.05 9.36
C ARG A 144 17.36 -34.69 8.56
N VAL A 145 18.02 -33.94 7.67
CA VAL A 145 19.13 -34.48 6.86
C VAL A 145 20.42 -34.64 7.69
N HIS A 146 20.65 -33.76 8.67
CA HIS A 146 21.87 -33.83 9.50
C HIS A 146 21.84 -34.93 10.57
N SER A 147 20.67 -35.35 11.05
CA SER A 147 20.57 -36.36 12.12
C SER A 147 20.81 -37.81 11.65
N LYS A 148 20.90 -38.08 10.34
CA LYS A 148 21.06 -39.45 9.81
C LYS A 148 22.51 -39.93 9.65
N TYR A 149 23.51 -39.09 9.93
CA TYR A 149 24.93 -39.44 9.67
C TYR A 149 25.83 -39.38 10.90
N GLN A 150 25.32 -39.70 12.10
CA GLN A 150 26.20 -39.78 13.26
C GLN A 150 25.72 -40.76 14.34
N ILE A 151 26.08 -42.05 14.24
CA ILE A 151 26.56 -42.86 15.39
C ILE A 151 27.55 -43.95 14.88
N PRO A 152 28.37 -44.61 15.74
CA PRO A 152 29.83 -44.75 15.60
C PRO A 152 30.25 -46.20 15.25
N GLY A 153 31.54 -46.41 15.00
CA GLY A 153 32.08 -47.73 14.68
C GLY A 153 32.19 -48.69 15.87
N GLU A 154 32.26 -49.99 15.59
CA GLU A 154 33.08 -50.94 16.34
C GLU A 154 33.44 -52.17 15.47
N ILE A 155 34.64 -52.67 15.71
CA ILE A 155 35.42 -53.69 14.99
C ILE A 155 35.05 -55.08 15.51
N VAL A 156 34.93 -56.11 14.66
CA VAL A 156 35.32 -57.49 15.03
C VAL A 156 35.82 -58.27 13.79
N LEU A 157 37.07 -58.70 13.86
CA LEU A 157 37.73 -59.79 13.10
C LEU A 157 37.35 -61.16 13.73
N PRO A 158 37.33 -62.28 12.98
CA PRO A 158 38.54 -62.87 12.40
C PRO A 158 38.45 -63.23 10.91
#